data_AF-A0A2G6ZM68-F1
#
_entry.id   AF-A0A2G6ZM68-F1
#
_cell.length_a   1.000
_cell.length_b   1.000
_cell.length_c   1.000
_cell.angle_alpha   90.00
_cell.angle_beta   90.00
_cell.angle_gamma   90.00
#
_symmetry.space_group_name_H-M   'P 1'
#
loop_
_entity.id
_entity.type
_entity.pdbx_description
1 polymer ?
#
loop_
_entity_poly.entity_id
_entity_poly.type
_entity_poly.pdbx_seq_one_letter_code
_entity_poly.pdbx_strand_id
1 'polypeptide(L)'
;MLTPSQVIVLATPVFFALIAVEWVISLKRGRNAYALADALSSLNLGVLSQTSAVFTKLLTLGIYTFIASHVALIEADAFWLSLPGWVLALLFYDFCYYWLHRMGHEVGLLWAAHAVHHQSQAYNLSTALRQTSSGALLGWLFYLPMALAGVPPLVFAVVGLIDLLYQFWVHTEQVKKLGWFDRWFCSPSNHRVHHAVNDQYLDKNYGGILIIWDRLFGTFKEEDDKEPCVYGTRGLLQSWDPLWANATVYRQLAHDSWHARNWLDKARVWLKPPGWRPADVVQRFPKPAFDLDAHRAIYAPPMSRPLRWFAGLQFLALVTGTAVFLWQADQSPLATNLIWFGVLLTGQWALGAAMQGRISPWMALMLQSGALATTTAALGLREWHWLFKPATMVFALLCIAACASPAWISIQRTSKKHVYLLLVAIVFSLAGDVFLMLDGQFRLGLFIPGLISFLLAHACYIALFKTDAPWFASRHALWLIAAIGAGMYAYLFTHGLPAAMRIPVAVYVSVIALMAAQAWGRYQVQQDRSALLIALGASAFMVSDSILAINRFVQPLPWAAIWVLASYYVAQALIVQGSLRWQAQAHTATDFSARSEQLPAAEPT
;
A
#
# COMPACT_ATOMS: atom_id res chain seq x y z
N MET A 1 -4.35 24.29 -21.58
CA MET A 1 -5.47 23.39 -21.25
C MET A 1 -5.14 22.66 -19.96
N LEU A 2 -6.14 22.34 -19.13
CA LEU A 2 -5.92 21.52 -17.94
C LEU A 2 -5.49 20.11 -18.34
N THR A 3 -4.50 19.55 -17.64
CA THR A 3 -4.12 18.15 -17.86
C THR A 3 -5.12 17.21 -17.16
N PRO A 4 -5.22 15.93 -17.55
CA PRO A 4 -6.11 14.97 -16.89
C PRO A 4 -5.87 14.87 -15.37
N SER A 5 -4.62 14.94 -14.92
CA SER A 5 -4.28 14.92 -13.48
C SER A 5 -4.79 16.17 -12.75
N GLN A 6 -4.74 17.35 -13.38
CA GLN A 6 -5.28 18.59 -12.81
C GLN A 6 -6.80 18.57 -12.69
N VAL A 7 -7.51 17.97 -13.66
CA VAL A 7 -8.97 17.79 -13.58
C VAL A 7 -9.36 16.98 -12.35
N ILE A 8 -8.62 15.89 -12.04
CA ILE A 8 -8.85 15.08 -10.83
C ILE A 8 -8.67 15.92 -9.55
N VAL A 9 -7.63 16.76 -9.50
CA VAL A 9 -7.39 17.65 -8.34
C VAL A 9 -8.56 18.60 -8.14
N LEU A 10 -9.09 19.18 -9.22
CA LEU A 10 -10.24 20.10 -9.15
C LEU A 10 -11.56 19.40 -8.81
N ALA A 11 -11.73 18.13 -9.18
CA ALA A 11 -12.92 17.33 -8.84
C ALA A 11 -12.90 16.85 -7.37
N THR A 12 -11.72 16.70 -6.77
CA THR A 12 -11.54 16.13 -5.42
C THR A 12 -12.39 16.83 -4.33
N PRO A 13 -12.46 18.17 -4.23
CA PRO A 13 -13.31 18.86 -3.26
C PRO A 13 -14.81 18.54 -3.41
N VAL A 14 -15.28 18.30 -4.63
CA VAL A 14 -16.70 17.97 -4.90
C VAL A 14 -17.04 16.61 -4.31
N PHE A 15 -16.17 15.61 -4.49
CA PHE A 15 -16.38 14.29 -3.89
C PHE A 15 -16.40 14.35 -2.37
N PHE A 16 -15.48 15.11 -1.75
CA PHE A 16 -15.47 15.29 -0.30
C PHE A 16 -16.72 16.02 0.21
N ALA A 17 -17.22 17.02 -0.52
CA ALA A 17 -18.46 17.70 -0.17
C ALA A 17 -19.67 16.75 -0.21
N LEU A 18 -19.77 15.91 -1.23
CA LEU A 18 -20.84 14.92 -1.35
C LEU A 18 -20.77 13.84 -0.27
N ILE A 19 -19.57 13.34 0.05
CA ILE A 19 -19.32 12.43 1.17
C ILE A 19 -19.76 13.07 2.50
N ALA A 20 -19.42 14.35 2.73
CA ALA A 20 -19.82 15.07 3.93
C ALA A 20 -21.35 15.23 4.02
N VAL A 21 -22.01 15.53 2.89
CA VAL A 21 -23.48 15.61 2.82
C VAL A 21 -24.11 14.25 3.14
N GLU A 22 -23.63 13.15 2.55
CA GLU A 22 -24.14 11.81 2.84
C GLU A 22 -23.94 11.45 4.32
N TRP A 23 -22.77 11.76 4.88
CA TRP A 23 -22.49 11.51 6.30
C TRP A 23 -23.45 12.28 7.21
N VAL A 24 -23.71 13.57 6.94
CA VAL A 24 -24.69 14.38 7.70
C VAL A 24 -26.11 13.80 7.56
N ILE A 25 -26.52 13.39 6.36
CA ILE A 25 -27.83 12.74 6.14
C ILE A 25 -27.93 11.44 6.93
N SER A 26 -26.87 10.62 6.93
CA SER A 26 -26.81 9.38 7.71
C SER A 26 -27.03 9.66 9.19
N LEU A 27 -26.29 10.62 9.77
CA LEU A 27 -26.41 10.98 11.18
C LEU A 27 -27.83 11.48 11.53
N LYS A 28 -28.43 12.33 10.68
CA LYS A 28 -29.81 12.81 10.85
C LYS A 28 -30.85 11.69 10.83
N ARG A 29 -30.56 10.59 10.13
CA ARG A 29 -31.41 9.39 10.06
C ARG A 29 -31.11 8.37 11.16
N GLY A 30 -30.30 8.73 12.16
CA GLY A 30 -29.93 7.84 13.26
C GLY A 30 -29.01 6.69 12.85
N ARG A 31 -28.32 6.82 11.71
CA ARG A 31 -27.38 5.83 11.17
C ARG A 31 -25.96 6.36 11.21
N ASN A 32 -24.98 5.47 11.28
CA ASN A 32 -23.58 5.82 11.06
C ASN A 32 -23.01 5.01 9.89
N ALA A 33 -23.27 5.46 8.66
CA ALA A 33 -22.85 4.78 7.43
C ALA A 33 -21.32 4.74 7.25
N TYR A 34 -20.57 5.57 7.98
CA TYR A 34 -19.14 5.73 7.82
C TYR A 34 -18.38 5.15 9.02
N ALA A 35 -17.81 3.96 8.84
CA ALA A 35 -16.76 3.47 9.71
C ALA A 35 -15.46 4.19 9.34
N LEU A 36 -14.92 5.03 10.25
CA LEU A 36 -13.77 5.90 9.96
C LEU A 36 -12.60 5.16 9.32
N ALA A 37 -12.24 3.98 9.83
CA ALA A 37 -11.09 3.24 9.30
C ALA A 37 -11.32 2.71 7.89
N ASP A 38 -12.52 2.18 7.63
CA ASP A 38 -12.90 1.69 6.31
C ASP A 38 -12.97 2.85 5.31
N ALA A 39 -13.61 3.97 5.68
CA ALA A 39 -13.71 5.15 4.84
C ALA A 39 -12.34 5.74 4.48
N LEU A 40 -11.45 5.91 5.46
CA LEU A 40 -10.08 6.35 5.21
C LEU A 40 -9.31 5.34 4.35
N SER A 41 -9.48 4.03 4.56
CA SER A 41 -8.86 2.98 3.73
C SER A 41 -9.34 3.03 2.28
N SER A 42 -10.64 3.20 2.07
CA SER A 42 -11.28 3.30 0.76
C SER A 42 -10.77 4.53 -0.01
N LEU A 43 -10.75 5.70 0.63
CA LEU A 43 -10.19 6.90 0.02
C LEU A 43 -8.68 6.80 -0.22
N ASN A 44 -7.94 6.16 0.69
CA ASN A 44 -6.50 5.94 0.54
C ASN A 44 -6.18 5.03 -0.66
N LEU A 45 -7.02 4.03 -0.95
CA LEU A 45 -6.92 3.21 -2.16
C LEU A 45 -7.21 4.02 -3.43
N GLY A 46 -8.19 4.94 -3.38
CA GLY A 46 -8.42 5.92 -4.45
C GLY A 46 -7.20 6.79 -4.72
N VAL A 47 -6.59 7.34 -3.67
CA VAL A 47 -5.34 8.10 -3.77
C VAL A 47 -4.23 7.26 -4.43
N LEU A 48 -4.07 6.00 -4.01
CA LEU A 48 -3.07 5.10 -4.60
C LEU A 48 -3.34 4.80 -6.08
N SER A 49 -4.60 4.60 -6.44
CA SER A 49 -5.03 4.42 -7.83
C SER A 49 -4.65 5.64 -8.68
N GLN A 50 -4.98 6.86 -8.22
CA GLN A 50 -4.71 8.07 -9.00
C GLN A 50 -3.22 8.37 -9.14
N THR A 51 -2.42 8.13 -8.09
CA THR A 51 -0.96 8.31 -8.18
C THR A 51 -0.32 7.25 -9.08
N SER A 52 -0.80 6.01 -9.05
CA SER A 52 -0.35 4.94 -9.94
C SER A 52 -0.77 5.17 -11.40
N ALA A 53 -1.93 5.79 -11.63
CA ALA A 53 -2.46 6.09 -12.96
C ALA A 53 -1.53 6.98 -13.79
N VAL A 54 -0.72 7.83 -13.15
CA VAL A 54 0.32 8.65 -13.82
C VAL A 54 1.27 7.80 -14.66
N PHE A 55 1.61 6.60 -14.19
CA PHE A 55 2.57 5.71 -14.84
C PHE A 55 1.95 4.77 -15.88
N THR A 56 0.62 4.66 -15.92
CA THR A 56 -0.09 3.73 -16.80
C THR A 56 -0.86 4.41 -17.94
N LYS A 57 -0.78 5.75 -18.05
CA LYS A 57 -1.42 6.53 -19.13
C LYS A 57 -1.04 6.07 -20.54
N LEU A 58 0.21 5.63 -20.72
CA LEU A 58 0.65 5.12 -22.01
C LEU A 58 -0.09 3.83 -22.40
N LEU A 59 -0.36 2.94 -21.43
CA LEU A 59 -1.08 1.68 -21.67
C LEU A 59 -2.55 1.94 -22.02
N THR A 60 -3.18 2.91 -21.39
CA THR A 60 -4.60 3.20 -21.62
C THR A 60 -4.80 4.14 -22.81
N LEU A 61 -4.53 5.43 -22.62
CA LEU A 61 -4.79 6.45 -23.64
C LEU A 61 -3.76 6.41 -24.79
N GLY A 62 -2.51 6.06 -24.50
CA GLY A 62 -1.46 5.99 -25.52
C GLY A 62 -1.71 4.89 -26.56
N ILE A 63 -1.96 3.66 -26.12
CA ILE A 63 -2.30 2.53 -27.01
C ILE A 63 -3.60 2.83 -27.77
N TYR A 64 -4.63 3.33 -27.07
CA TYR A 64 -5.88 3.72 -27.71
C TYR A 64 -5.64 4.73 -28.83
N THR A 65 -4.88 5.81 -28.55
CA THR A 65 -4.59 6.87 -29.52
C THR A 65 -3.80 6.33 -30.71
N PHE A 66 -2.82 5.46 -30.48
CA PHE A 66 -2.06 4.82 -31.55
C PHE A 66 -2.97 4.02 -32.49
N ILE A 67 -3.83 3.17 -31.95
CA ILE A 67 -4.76 2.35 -32.74
C ILE A 67 -5.78 3.23 -33.47
N ALA A 68 -6.37 4.20 -32.79
CA ALA A 68 -7.34 5.11 -33.40
C ALA A 68 -6.73 5.96 -34.53
N SER A 69 -5.43 6.29 -34.46
CA SER A 69 -4.77 7.13 -35.48
C SER A 69 -4.13 6.36 -36.64
N HIS A 70 -3.82 5.07 -36.47
CA HIS A 70 -3.08 4.29 -37.49
C HIS A 70 -3.81 3.04 -37.97
N VAL A 71 -4.81 2.55 -37.23
CA VAL A 71 -5.46 1.24 -37.46
C VAL A 71 -6.99 1.36 -37.54
N ALA A 72 -7.56 2.54 -37.29
CA ALA A 72 -9.00 2.75 -37.38
C ALA A 72 -9.54 2.29 -38.74
N LEU A 73 -10.63 1.51 -38.70
CA LEU A 73 -11.27 0.95 -39.89
C LEU A 73 -12.29 1.92 -40.51
N ILE A 74 -12.71 2.91 -39.73
CA ILE A 74 -13.72 3.90 -40.11
C ILE A 74 -13.15 5.28 -39.81
N GLU A 75 -12.98 6.09 -40.85
CA GLU A 75 -12.62 7.51 -40.72
C GLU A 75 -13.89 8.34 -40.79
N ALA A 76 -14.42 8.74 -39.63
CA ALA A 76 -15.70 9.45 -39.53
C ALA A 76 -15.70 10.52 -38.43
N ASP A 77 -14.62 11.30 -38.31
CA ASP A 77 -14.46 12.33 -37.28
C ASP A 77 -15.64 13.30 -37.23
N ALA A 78 -16.14 13.74 -38.39
CA ALA A 78 -17.30 14.64 -38.47
C ALA A 78 -18.56 14.01 -37.83
N PHE A 79 -18.77 12.71 -38.01
CA PHE A 79 -19.87 12.01 -37.36
C PHE A 79 -19.64 11.88 -35.86
N TRP A 80 -18.46 11.43 -35.41
CA TRP A 80 -18.17 11.25 -33.99
C TRP A 80 -18.21 12.55 -33.19
N LEU A 81 -17.93 13.69 -33.83
CA LEU A 81 -18.05 15.03 -33.23
C LEU A 81 -19.48 15.59 -33.29
N SER A 82 -20.41 14.97 -34.02
CA SER A 82 -21.83 15.33 -34.04
C SER A 82 -22.57 14.83 -32.79
N LEU A 83 -23.70 15.44 -32.44
CA LEU A 83 -24.50 15.01 -31.28
C LEU A 83 -24.89 13.51 -31.32
N PRO A 84 -25.37 12.94 -32.46
CA PRO A 84 -25.60 11.50 -32.56
C PRO A 84 -24.34 10.66 -32.34
N GLY A 85 -23.18 11.12 -32.82
CA GLY A 85 -21.89 10.46 -32.62
C GLY A 85 -21.48 10.41 -31.15
N TRP A 86 -21.65 11.52 -30.42
CA TRP A 86 -21.40 11.58 -28.97
C TRP A 86 -22.31 10.64 -28.18
N VAL A 87 -23.61 10.59 -28.51
CA VAL A 87 -24.56 9.66 -27.86
C VAL A 87 -24.17 8.22 -28.15
N LEU A 88 -23.85 7.89 -29.41
CA LEU A 88 -23.42 6.54 -29.77
C LEU A 88 -22.10 6.17 -29.09
N ALA A 89 -21.13 7.10 -28.99
CA ALA A 89 -19.87 6.87 -28.31
C ALA A 89 -20.07 6.60 -26.81
N LEU A 90 -20.99 7.29 -26.15
CA LEU A 90 -21.34 7.03 -24.75
C LEU A 90 -21.97 5.65 -24.56
N LEU A 91 -22.93 5.28 -25.42
CA LEU A 91 -23.56 3.96 -25.40
C LEU A 91 -22.55 2.84 -25.69
N PHE A 92 -21.63 3.07 -26.63
CA PHE A 92 -20.58 2.12 -26.97
C PHE A 92 -19.57 1.99 -25.82
N TYR A 93 -19.20 3.09 -25.16
CA TYR A 93 -18.36 3.06 -23.97
C TYR A 93 -19.00 2.25 -22.85
N ASP A 94 -20.27 2.52 -22.51
CA ASP A 94 -21.02 1.81 -21.47
C ASP A 94 -21.18 0.31 -21.79
N PHE A 95 -21.34 -0.05 -23.07
CA PHE A 95 -21.31 -1.44 -23.51
C PHE A 95 -19.93 -2.11 -23.33
N CYS A 96 -18.85 -1.42 -23.70
CA CYS A 96 -17.47 -1.89 -23.46
C CYS A 96 -17.21 -2.05 -21.95
N TYR A 97 -17.69 -1.09 -21.14
CA TYR A 97 -17.61 -1.13 -19.69
C TYR A 97 -18.33 -2.35 -19.12
N TYR A 98 -19.55 -2.66 -19.56
CA TYR A 98 -20.28 -3.86 -19.14
C TYR A 98 -19.45 -5.14 -19.29
N TRP A 99 -18.77 -5.32 -20.44
CA TRP A 99 -17.93 -6.50 -20.67
C TRP A 99 -16.66 -6.49 -19.83
N LEU A 100 -16.00 -5.34 -19.69
CA LEU A 100 -14.86 -5.19 -18.79
C LEU A 100 -15.24 -5.56 -17.35
N HIS A 101 -16.37 -5.03 -16.88
CA HIS A 101 -16.85 -5.20 -15.52
C HIS A 101 -17.26 -6.65 -15.27
N ARG A 102 -18.04 -7.25 -16.18
CA ARG A 102 -18.41 -8.67 -16.13
C ARG A 102 -17.19 -9.59 -16.11
N MET A 103 -16.22 -9.37 -17.00
CA MET A 103 -14.99 -10.16 -17.01
C MET A 103 -14.14 -9.93 -15.74
N GLY A 104 -14.24 -8.74 -15.13
CA GLY A 104 -13.75 -8.45 -13.79
C GLY A 104 -14.32 -9.38 -12.71
N HIS A 105 -15.49 -9.98 -12.91
CA HIS A 105 -16.09 -10.95 -11.98
C HIS A 105 -15.99 -12.40 -12.45
N GLU A 106 -15.85 -12.66 -13.75
CA GLU A 106 -15.84 -14.03 -14.28
C GLU A 106 -14.43 -14.57 -14.60
N VAL A 107 -13.37 -13.76 -14.49
CA VAL A 107 -11.98 -14.15 -14.75
C VAL A 107 -11.10 -13.82 -13.56
N GLY A 108 -10.42 -14.82 -12.97
CA GLY A 108 -9.62 -14.67 -11.76
C GLY A 108 -8.58 -13.54 -11.83
N LEU A 109 -7.87 -13.40 -12.95
CA LEU A 109 -6.89 -12.32 -13.15
C LEU A 109 -7.53 -10.93 -13.18
N LEU A 110 -8.68 -10.78 -13.85
CA LEU A 110 -9.38 -9.49 -13.93
C LEU A 110 -10.11 -9.18 -12.62
N TRP A 111 -10.56 -10.20 -11.88
CA TRP A 111 -11.01 -10.06 -10.50
C TRP A 111 -9.88 -9.60 -9.59
N ALA A 112 -8.66 -10.11 -9.72
CA ALA A 112 -7.53 -9.57 -8.96
C ALA A 112 -7.31 -8.07 -9.25
N ALA A 113 -7.60 -7.64 -10.48
CA ALA A 113 -7.56 -6.25 -10.88
C ALA A 113 -8.80 -5.43 -10.47
N HIS A 114 -9.89 -6.03 -9.98
CA HIS A 114 -11.15 -5.34 -9.68
C HIS A 114 -11.58 -5.45 -8.20
N ALA A 115 -11.28 -6.57 -7.54
CA ALA A 115 -11.72 -6.95 -6.19
C ALA A 115 -11.50 -5.87 -5.13
N VAL A 116 -10.48 -5.02 -5.28
CA VAL A 116 -10.21 -3.89 -4.39
C VAL A 116 -11.48 -3.05 -4.20
N HIS A 117 -12.24 -2.83 -5.27
CA HIS A 117 -13.50 -2.08 -5.24
C HIS A 117 -14.55 -2.71 -4.32
N HIS A 118 -14.66 -4.03 -4.32
CA HIS A 118 -15.62 -4.79 -3.53
C HIS A 118 -15.18 -5.07 -2.09
N GLN A 119 -13.91 -4.83 -1.72
CA GLN A 119 -13.39 -5.25 -0.42
C GLN A 119 -13.97 -4.52 0.81
N SER A 120 -14.61 -3.35 0.63
CA SER A 120 -15.21 -2.63 1.76
C SER A 120 -16.46 -3.34 2.27
N GLN A 121 -16.58 -3.43 3.60
CA GLN A 121 -17.77 -3.96 4.28
C GLN A 121 -18.80 -2.86 4.60
N ALA A 122 -18.46 -1.59 4.35
CA ALA A 122 -19.35 -0.45 4.53
C ALA A 122 -19.69 0.16 3.17
N TYR A 123 -20.97 0.29 2.83
CA TYR A 123 -21.38 0.78 1.52
C TYR A 123 -21.84 2.23 1.57
N ASN A 124 -21.00 3.14 1.08
CA ASN A 124 -21.24 4.59 1.07
C ASN A 124 -20.39 5.26 -0.04
N LEU A 125 -20.48 6.59 -0.17
CA LEU A 125 -19.80 7.29 -1.28
C LEU A 125 -18.26 7.17 -1.25
N SER A 126 -17.65 6.84 -0.10
CA SER A 126 -16.20 6.55 -0.09
C SER A 126 -15.85 5.23 -0.79
N THR A 127 -16.78 4.28 -0.86
CA THR A 127 -16.63 3.00 -1.59
C THR A 127 -16.46 3.24 -3.09
N ALA A 128 -17.14 4.25 -3.66
CA ALA A 128 -16.95 4.65 -5.06
C ALA A 128 -15.48 4.98 -5.38
N LEU A 129 -14.77 5.57 -4.41
CA LEU A 129 -13.38 5.97 -4.55
C LEU A 129 -12.40 4.87 -4.14
N ARG A 130 -12.88 3.69 -3.70
CA ARG A 130 -12.04 2.53 -3.44
C ARG A 130 -11.64 1.88 -4.76
N GLN A 131 -10.56 2.37 -5.37
CA GLN A 131 -10.13 1.95 -6.70
C GLN A 131 -8.86 1.09 -6.65
N THR A 132 -8.77 0.14 -7.58
CA THR A 132 -7.61 -0.72 -7.83
C THR A 132 -6.47 0.03 -8.53
N SER A 133 -5.22 -0.35 -8.28
CA SER A 133 -4.06 0.22 -9.00
C SER A 133 -3.63 -0.61 -10.21
N SER A 134 -4.25 -1.77 -10.45
CA SER A 134 -3.84 -2.72 -11.50
C SER A 134 -4.82 -2.84 -12.69
N GLY A 135 -5.99 -2.18 -12.63
CA GLY A 135 -7.00 -2.24 -13.70
C GLY A 135 -6.48 -1.78 -15.07
N ALA A 136 -5.58 -0.78 -15.08
CA ALA A 136 -5.01 -0.23 -16.31
C ALA A 136 -4.10 -1.21 -17.09
N LEU A 137 -3.69 -2.33 -16.48
CA LEU A 137 -2.80 -3.30 -17.14
C LEU A 137 -3.50 -4.05 -18.28
N LEU A 138 -4.79 -4.36 -18.12
CA LEU A 138 -5.56 -5.17 -19.08
C LEU A 138 -6.89 -4.53 -19.49
N GLY A 139 -7.40 -3.56 -18.74
CA GLY A 139 -8.72 -2.96 -19.04
C GLY A 139 -8.81 -2.26 -20.39
N TRP A 140 -7.69 -1.75 -20.91
CA TRP A 140 -7.62 -1.07 -22.22
C TRP A 140 -8.03 -1.97 -23.39
N LEU A 141 -7.88 -3.30 -23.27
CA LEU A 141 -8.25 -4.28 -24.29
C LEU A 141 -9.74 -4.18 -24.68
N PHE A 142 -10.60 -3.90 -23.70
CA PHE A 142 -12.06 -3.85 -23.89
C PHE A 142 -12.52 -2.61 -24.65
N TYR A 143 -11.68 -1.57 -24.70
CA TYR A 143 -11.98 -0.32 -25.40
C TYR A 143 -11.35 -0.24 -26.80
N LEU A 144 -10.53 -1.22 -27.19
CA LEU A 144 -9.99 -1.29 -28.55
C LEU A 144 -11.05 -1.31 -29.66
N PRO A 145 -12.22 -1.95 -29.51
CA PRO A 145 -13.28 -1.87 -30.50
C PRO A 145 -13.70 -0.43 -30.82
N MET A 146 -13.69 0.49 -29.84
CA MET A 146 -13.99 1.90 -30.07
C MET A 146 -12.89 2.59 -30.88
N ALA A 147 -11.61 2.29 -30.60
CA ALA A 147 -10.48 2.81 -31.36
C ALA A 147 -10.53 2.32 -32.82
N LEU A 148 -10.84 1.05 -33.03
CA LEU A 148 -11.00 0.46 -34.37
C LEU A 148 -12.20 1.04 -35.13
N ALA A 149 -13.27 1.43 -34.42
CA ALA A 149 -14.41 2.15 -34.99
C ALA A 149 -14.12 3.65 -35.27
N GLY A 150 -12.90 4.12 -34.99
CA GLY A 150 -12.47 5.49 -35.26
C GLY A 150 -13.00 6.53 -34.28
N VAL A 151 -13.45 6.13 -33.07
CA VAL A 151 -13.90 7.10 -32.06
C VAL A 151 -12.70 7.96 -31.63
N PRO A 152 -12.74 9.30 -31.80
CA PRO A 152 -11.60 10.16 -31.53
C PRO A 152 -11.14 10.06 -30.06
N PRO A 153 -9.83 10.10 -29.75
CA PRO A 153 -9.33 9.98 -28.39
C PRO A 153 -9.93 11.00 -27.40
N LEU A 154 -10.24 12.22 -27.88
CA LEU A 154 -10.91 13.23 -27.06
C LEU A 154 -12.33 12.79 -26.68
N VAL A 155 -13.12 12.29 -27.65
CA VAL A 155 -14.47 11.79 -27.41
C VAL A 155 -14.42 10.62 -26.43
N PHE A 156 -13.53 9.65 -26.67
CA PHE A 156 -13.29 8.50 -25.79
C PHE A 156 -12.98 8.93 -24.34
N ALA A 157 -12.04 9.86 -24.15
CA ALA A 157 -11.66 10.34 -22.83
C ALA A 157 -12.83 11.05 -22.11
N VAL A 158 -13.62 11.85 -22.83
CA VAL A 158 -14.75 12.59 -22.25
C VAL A 158 -15.91 11.66 -21.92
N VAL A 159 -16.31 10.74 -22.80
CA VAL A 159 -17.39 9.79 -22.49
C VAL A 159 -17.00 8.84 -21.35
N GLY A 160 -15.73 8.43 -21.28
CA GLY A 160 -15.23 7.66 -20.14
C GLY A 160 -15.23 8.43 -18.83
N LEU A 161 -14.99 9.75 -18.87
CA LEU A 161 -15.15 10.60 -17.69
C LEU A 161 -16.62 10.75 -17.27
N ILE A 162 -17.55 10.88 -18.23
CA ILE A 162 -18.99 10.93 -17.95
C ILE A 162 -19.43 9.63 -17.26
N ASP A 163 -19.02 8.49 -17.80
CA ASP A 163 -19.30 7.17 -17.23
C ASP A 163 -18.75 7.04 -15.80
N LEU A 164 -17.47 7.36 -15.60
CA LEU A 164 -16.83 7.33 -14.28
C LEU A 164 -17.56 8.23 -13.26
N LEU A 165 -17.95 9.44 -13.65
CA LEU A 165 -18.67 10.37 -12.76
C LEU A 165 -20.09 9.88 -12.45
N TYR A 166 -20.77 9.26 -13.41
CA TYR A 166 -22.06 8.64 -13.18
C TYR A 166 -21.96 7.53 -12.12
N GLN A 167 -20.92 6.71 -12.20
CA GLN A 167 -20.74 5.60 -11.27
C GLN A 167 -20.43 6.02 -9.83
N PHE A 168 -20.15 7.30 -9.56
CA PHE A 168 -19.92 7.77 -8.19
C PHE A 168 -21.18 7.71 -7.32
N TRP A 169 -22.30 8.27 -7.78
CA TRP A 169 -23.48 8.50 -6.93
C TRP A 169 -24.26 7.22 -6.59
N VAL A 170 -24.07 6.14 -7.36
CA VAL A 170 -24.74 4.86 -7.12
C VAL A 170 -24.24 4.15 -5.85
N HIS A 171 -23.12 4.58 -5.27
CA HIS A 171 -22.55 3.99 -4.05
C HIS A 171 -23.16 4.56 -2.78
N THR A 172 -24.42 4.26 -2.50
CA THR A 172 -25.08 4.73 -1.28
C THR A 172 -26.19 3.80 -0.80
N GLU A 173 -26.36 3.71 0.52
CA GLU A 173 -27.52 3.09 1.16
C GLU A 173 -28.64 4.11 1.50
N GLN A 174 -28.39 5.40 1.26
CA GLN A 174 -29.32 6.47 1.59
C GLN A 174 -30.48 6.59 0.60
N VAL A 175 -30.27 6.16 -0.64
CA VAL A 175 -31.26 6.13 -1.72
C VAL A 175 -31.76 4.70 -1.87
N LYS A 176 -33.07 4.50 -1.67
CA LYS A 176 -33.72 3.18 -1.83
C LYS A 176 -34.01 2.90 -3.31
N LYS A 177 -34.91 1.96 -3.59
CA LYS A 177 -35.38 1.69 -4.95
C LYS A 177 -36.02 2.95 -5.56
N LEU A 178 -35.72 3.22 -6.83
CA LEU A 178 -36.26 4.34 -7.61
C LEU A 178 -37.34 3.88 -8.62
N GLY A 179 -37.68 2.58 -8.62
CA GLY A 179 -38.81 2.05 -9.36
C GLY A 179 -38.52 1.96 -10.86
N TRP A 180 -39.05 2.89 -11.66
CA TRP A 180 -38.85 2.85 -13.12
C TRP A 180 -37.38 3.05 -13.50
N PHE A 181 -36.64 3.85 -12.73
CA PHE A 181 -35.24 4.17 -13.03
C PHE A 181 -34.34 2.92 -12.91
N ASP A 182 -34.54 2.11 -11.86
CA ASP A 182 -33.83 0.84 -11.59
C ASP A 182 -33.99 -0.20 -12.72
N ARG A 183 -34.93 0.05 -13.66
CA ARG A 183 -35.20 -0.83 -14.79
C ARG A 183 -34.34 -0.52 -16.02
N TRP A 184 -33.87 0.73 -16.15
CA TRP A 184 -33.18 1.21 -17.35
C TRP A 184 -31.76 1.69 -17.06
N PHE A 185 -31.58 2.33 -15.91
CA PHE A 185 -30.33 2.94 -15.49
C PHE A 185 -29.79 2.22 -14.26
N CYS A 186 -28.47 2.16 -14.13
CA CYS A 186 -27.82 1.64 -12.93
C CYS A 186 -28.11 2.59 -11.77
N SER A 187 -28.90 2.12 -10.81
CA SER A 187 -29.26 2.88 -9.62
C SER A 187 -28.48 2.41 -8.39
N PRO A 188 -28.56 3.14 -7.27
CA PRO A 188 -28.04 2.67 -6.00
C PRO A 188 -28.58 1.29 -5.59
N SER A 189 -29.82 0.96 -5.95
CA SER A 189 -30.38 -0.38 -5.67
C SER A 189 -29.72 -1.46 -6.52
N ASN A 190 -29.52 -1.21 -7.80
CA ASN A 190 -28.84 -2.17 -8.68
C ASN A 190 -27.38 -2.39 -8.24
N HIS A 191 -26.70 -1.30 -7.87
CA HIS A 191 -25.28 -1.34 -7.50
C HIS A 191 -25.04 -1.93 -6.10
N ARG A 192 -25.98 -1.77 -5.15
CA ARG A 192 -25.93 -2.51 -3.87
C ARG A 192 -25.97 -4.02 -4.08
N VAL A 193 -26.87 -4.51 -4.94
CA VAL A 193 -26.93 -5.93 -5.31
C VAL A 193 -25.62 -6.39 -5.91
N HIS A 194 -25.05 -5.61 -6.82
CA HIS A 194 -23.77 -5.90 -7.44
C HIS A 194 -22.62 -6.06 -6.42
N HIS A 195 -22.59 -5.21 -5.39
CA HIS A 195 -21.59 -5.26 -4.33
C HIS A 195 -21.84 -6.32 -3.25
N ALA A 196 -22.98 -7.01 -3.28
CA ALA A 196 -23.36 -7.92 -2.22
C ALA A 196 -22.71 -9.31 -2.36
N VAL A 197 -22.42 -9.95 -1.23
CA VAL A 197 -21.83 -11.30 -1.18
C VAL A 197 -22.87 -12.41 -0.97
N ASN A 198 -24.15 -12.05 -0.77
CA ASN A 198 -25.28 -12.96 -0.67
C ASN A 198 -25.35 -13.90 -1.90
N ASP A 199 -25.69 -15.17 -1.70
CA ASP A 199 -25.71 -16.17 -2.77
C ASP A 199 -26.58 -15.74 -3.97
N GLN A 200 -27.74 -15.13 -3.72
CA GLN A 200 -28.66 -14.72 -4.80
C GLN A 200 -28.23 -13.46 -5.57
N TYR A 201 -27.24 -12.73 -5.07
CA TYR A 201 -26.77 -11.47 -5.64
C TYR A 201 -25.40 -11.58 -6.33
N LEU A 202 -24.70 -12.71 -6.16
CA LEU A 202 -23.42 -12.94 -6.82
C LEU A 202 -23.53 -12.84 -8.34
N ASP A 203 -22.53 -12.18 -8.93
CA ASP A 203 -22.34 -12.11 -10.37
C ASP A 203 -23.59 -11.55 -11.10
N LYS A 204 -24.08 -10.41 -10.57
CA LYS A 204 -25.23 -9.66 -11.08
C LYS A 204 -24.92 -8.17 -11.26
N ASN A 205 -25.69 -7.54 -12.13
CA ASN A 205 -25.78 -6.08 -12.32
C ASN A 205 -24.43 -5.40 -12.64
N TYR A 206 -23.83 -5.73 -13.77
CA TYR A 206 -22.54 -5.18 -14.21
C TYR A 206 -22.61 -3.82 -14.94
N GLY A 207 -23.79 -3.34 -15.29
CA GLY A 207 -23.97 -2.07 -16.03
C GLY A 207 -23.39 -0.86 -15.29
N GLY A 208 -22.71 0.02 -16.03
CA GLY A 208 -22.12 1.26 -15.48
C GLY A 208 -23.17 2.37 -15.39
N ILE A 209 -23.66 2.84 -16.54
CA ILE A 209 -24.77 3.78 -16.65
C ILE A 209 -26.09 3.05 -16.89
N LEU A 210 -26.13 2.10 -17.83
CA LEU A 210 -27.36 1.41 -18.21
C LEU A 210 -27.40 -0.01 -17.65
N ILE A 211 -28.54 -0.39 -17.07
CA ILE A 211 -28.80 -1.77 -16.63
C ILE A 211 -29.35 -2.65 -17.77
N ILE A 212 -29.56 -2.07 -18.95
CA ILE A 212 -30.12 -2.77 -20.10
C ILE A 212 -29.25 -3.95 -20.54
N TRP A 213 -27.92 -3.81 -20.44
CA TRP A 213 -26.97 -4.86 -20.78
C TRP A 213 -27.17 -6.09 -19.91
N ASP A 214 -27.39 -5.90 -18.60
CA ASP A 214 -27.68 -7.00 -17.68
C ASP A 214 -28.98 -7.74 -18.03
N ARG A 215 -29.97 -7.03 -18.56
CA ARG A 215 -31.22 -7.65 -19.02
C ARG A 215 -31.00 -8.44 -20.30
N LEU A 216 -30.28 -7.86 -21.25
CA LEU A 216 -29.98 -8.49 -22.54
C LEU A 216 -29.12 -9.76 -22.38
N PHE A 217 -28.18 -9.75 -21.43
CA PHE A 217 -27.24 -10.85 -21.22
C PHE A 217 -27.55 -11.72 -19.98
N GLY A 218 -28.72 -11.54 -19.35
CA GLY A 218 -29.23 -12.42 -18.30
C GLY A 218 -28.53 -12.30 -16.92
N THR A 219 -27.91 -11.17 -16.63
CA THR A 219 -27.19 -10.89 -15.38
C THR A 219 -27.95 -9.92 -14.45
N PHE A 220 -29.16 -9.49 -14.82
CA PHE A 220 -29.98 -8.61 -13.98
C PHE A 220 -30.55 -9.30 -12.75
N LYS A 221 -30.49 -8.64 -11.59
CA LYS A 221 -31.16 -9.03 -10.36
C LYS A 221 -31.67 -7.81 -9.61
N GLU A 222 -32.94 -7.84 -9.22
CA GLU A 222 -33.54 -6.81 -8.37
C GLU A 222 -33.17 -7.04 -6.89
N GLU A 223 -32.97 -5.96 -6.14
CA GLU A 223 -32.75 -6.00 -4.69
C GLU A 223 -34.00 -6.56 -4.00
N ASP A 224 -33.85 -7.59 -3.16
CA ASP A 224 -34.95 -8.13 -2.36
C ASP A 224 -34.98 -7.44 -0.99
N ASP A 225 -36.11 -6.83 -0.65
CA ASP A 225 -36.28 -6.15 0.64
C ASP A 225 -36.28 -7.13 1.82
N LYS A 226 -36.51 -8.43 1.56
CA LYS A 226 -36.45 -9.50 2.56
C LYS A 226 -35.04 -10.03 2.81
N GLU A 227 -34.10 -9.77 1.90
CA GLU A 227 -32.71 -10.21 2.05
C GLU A 227 -31.76 -9.00 1.86
N PRO A 228 -31.46 -8.28 2.96
CA PRO A 228 -30.56 -7.13 2.90
C PRO A 228 -29.18 -7.51 2.37
N CYS A 229 -28.62 -6.62 1.55
CA CYS A 229 -27.27 -6.76 1.00
C CYS A 229 -26.22 -6.79 2.13
N VAL A 230 -25.30 -7.74 2.05
CA VAL A 230 -24.10 -7.82 2.90
C VAL A 230 -22.89 -7.60 2.00
N TYR A 231 -21.96 -6.74 2.40
CA TYR A 231 -20.85 -6.29 1.53
C TYR A 231 -19.49 -6.88 1.91
N GLY A 232 -18.50 -6.62 1.06
CA GLY A 232 -17.14 -7.12 1.16
C GLY A 232 -16.84 -8.09 0.00
N THR A 233 -15.89 -8.98 0.23
CA THR A 233 -15.61 -10.08 -0.70
C THR A 233 -15.65 -11.39 0.08
N ARG A 234 -16.04 -12.50 -0.57
CA ARG A 234 -16.16 -13.82 0.09
C ARG A 234 -14.90 -14.28 0.83
N GLY A 235 -13.73 -13.78 0.42
CA GLY A 235 -12.51 -13.84 1.20
C GLY A 235 -12.20 -12.48 1.81
N LEU A 236 -12.67 -12.23 3.04
CA LEU A 236 -12.48 -10.95 3.72
C LEU A 236 -11.02 -10.50 3.73
N LEU A 237 -10.79 -9.21 3.43
CA LEU A 237 -9.44 -8.63 3.42
C LEU A 237 -8.82 -8.58 4.82
N GLN A 238 -9.61 -8.21 5.83
CA GLN A 238 -9.20 -8.01 7.23
C GLN A 238 -7.91 -7.18 7.37
N SER A 239 -7.79 -6.09 6.60
CA SER A 239 -6.63 -5.20 6.66
C SER A 239 -6.92 -3.83 6.08
N TRP A 240 -6.24 -2.81 6.60
CA TRP A 240 -6.20 -1.45 6.07
C TRP A 240 -4.93 -1.14 5.26
N ASP A 241 -4.12 -2.15 4.97
CA ASP A 241 -2.90 -2.00 4.18
C ASP A 241 -3.26 -1.91 2.68
N PRO A 242 -3.01 -0.75 2.02
CA PRO A 242 -3.41 -0.55 0.64
C PRO A 242 -2.60 -1.39 -0.36
N LEU A 243 -1.37 -1.77 0.01
CA LEU A 243 -0.55 -2.67 -0.81
C LEU A 243 -1.09 -4.09 -0.72
N TRP A 244 -1.43 -4.54 0.49
CA TRP A 244 -2.01 -5.86 0.69
C TRP A 244 -3.39 -6.00 0.03
N ALA A 245 -4.21 -4.95 0.07
CA ALA A 245 -5.50 -4.90 -0.61
C ALA A 245 -5.38 -5.19 -2.12
N ASN A 246 -4.37 -4.61 -2.78
CA ASN A 246 -4.08 -4.88 -4.19
C ASN A 246 -3.41 -6.25 -4.41
N ALA A 247 -2.56 -6.73 -3.48
CA ALA A 247 -1.74 -7.92 -3.69
C ALA A 247 -2.42 -9.25 -3.31
N THR A 248 -3.39 -9.25 -2.39
CA THR A 248 -3.90 -10.48 -1.75
C THR A 248 -4.50 -11.47 -2.76
N VAL A 249 -5.27 -11.00 -3.73
CA VAL A 249 -5.90 -11.87 -4.75
C VAL A 249 -4.85 -12.43 -5.71
N TYR A 250 -3.91 -11.60 -6.19
CA TYR A 250 -2.79 -12.08 -7.01
C TYR A 250 -1.94 -13.11 -6.30
N ARG A 251 -1.64 -12.90 -5.01
CA ARG A 251 -0.90 -13.87 -4.20
C ARG A 251 -1.65 -15.21 -4.10
N GLN A 252 -2.97 -15.17 -3.93
CA GLN A 252 -3.78 -16.38 -3.87
C GLN A 252 -3.76 -17.15 -5.20
N LEU A 253 -3.91 -16.45 -6.33
CA LEU A 253 -3.81 -17.05 -7.66
C LEU A 253 -2.41 -17.64 -7.90
N ALA A 254 -1.36 -16.90 -7.56
CA ALA A 254 0.01 -17.38 -7.66
C ALA A 254 0.28 -18.61 -6.77
N HIS A 255 -0.26 -18.63 -5.55
CA HIS A 255 -0.16 -19.77 -4.64
C HIS A 255 -0.83 -21.02 -5.24
N ASP A 256 -2.07 -20.91 -5.71
CA ASP A 256 -2.80 -22.05 -6.26
C ASP A 256 -2.16 -22.53 -7.57
N SER A 257 -1.70 -21.61 -8.43
CA SER A 257 -0.93 -21.91 -9.63
C SER A 257 0.40 -22.63 -9.32
N TRP A 258 1.16 -22.14 -8.35
CA TRP A 258 2.45 -22.75 -7.96
C TRP A 258 2.25 -24.18 -7.46
N HIS A 259 1.22 -24.43 -6.65
CA HIS A 259 1.00 -25.74 -6.03
C HIS A 259 0.27 -26.74 -6.93
N ALA A 260 -0.45 -26.31 -7.97
CA ALA A 260 -1.11 -27.21 -8.89
C ALA A 260 -0.12 -28.19 -9.53
N ARG A 261 -0.43 -29.49 -9.53
CA ARG A 261 0.42 -30.52 -10.15
C ARG A 261 0.39 -30.49 -11.68
N ASN A 262 -0.77 -30.16 -12.26
CA ASN A 262 -0.97 -30.07 -13.70
C ASN A 262 -0.58 -28.68 -14.23
N TRP A 263 0.26 -28.63 -15.27
CA TRP A 263 0.66 -27.39 -15.95
C TRP A 263 -0.52 -26.59 -16.53
N LEU A 264 -1.54 -27.26 -17.06
CA LEU A 264 -2.75 -26.58 -17.55
C LEU A 264 -3.52 -25.92 -16.41
N ASP A 265 -3.57 -26.56 -15.25
CA ASP A 265 -4.25 -26.00 -14.09
C ASP A 265 -3.49 -24.80 -13.51
N LYS A 266 -2.16 -24.76 -13.64
CA LYS A 266 -1.36 -23.56 -13.35
C LYS A 266 -1.85 -22.35 -14.15
N ALA A 267 -2.12 -22.53 -15.44
CA ALA A 267 -2.66 -21.46 -16.30
C ALA A 267 -4.15 -21.19 -16.02
N ARG A 268 -4.97 -22.22 -15.86
CA ARG A 268 -6.42 -22.10 -15.63
C ARG A 268 -6.77 -21.32 -14.37
N VAL A 269 -5.93 -21.37 -13.32
CA VAL A 269 -6.16 -20.58 -12.08
C VAL A 269 -6.37 -19.10 -12.41
N TRP A 270 -5.64 -18.56 -13.39
CA TRP A 270 -5.71 -17.15 -13.77
C TRP A 270 -6.92 -16.81 -14.64
N LEU A 271 -7.44 -17.78 -15.40
CA LEU A 271 -8.46 -17.56 -16.43
C LEU A 271 -9.86 -18.03 -16.02
N LYS A 272 -9.96 -18.98 -15.08
CA LYS A 272 -11.23 -19.48 -14.56
C LYS A 272 -11.88 -18.47 -13.61
N PRO A 273 -13.20 -18.61 -13.35
CA PRO A 273 -13.91 -17.74 -12.43
C PRO A 273 -13.27 -17.67 -11.04
N PRO A 274 -13.39 -16.52 -10.35
CA PRO A 274 -12.97 -16.38 -8.96
C PRO A 274 -13.55 -17.49 -8.09
N GLY A 275 -12.68 -18.12 -7.30
CA GLY A 275 -13.06 -19.25 -6.45
C GLY A 275 -12.80 -20.63 -7.07
N TRP A 276 -12.63 -20.75 -8.39
CA TRP A 276 -12.15 -22.00 -8.98
C TRP A 276 -10.73 -22.32 -8.51
N ARG A 277 -10.50 -23.56 -8.09
CA ARG A 277 -9.19 -24.06 -7.65
C ARG A 277 -8.98 -25.48 -8.16
N PRO A 278 -7.75 -25.88 -8.51
CA PRO A 278 -7.44 -27.25 -8.91
C PRO A 278 -7.76 -28.24 -7.78
N ALA A 279 -8.32 -29.40 -8.12
CA ALA A 279 -8.81 -30.37 -7.12
C ALA A 279 -7.70 -30.84 -6.17
N ASP A 280 -6.48 -31.04 -6.68
CA ASP A 280 -5.32 -31.42 -5.90
C ASP A 280 -4.85 -30.32 -4.94
N VAL A 281 -5.08 -29.05 -5.29
CA VAL A 281 -4.80 -27.90 -4.44
C VAL A 281 -5.89 -27.76 -3.37
N VAL A 282 -7.16 -27.94 -3.71
CA VAL A 282 -8.27 -27.93 -2.74
C VAL A 282 -8.07 -29.01 -1.68
N GLN A 283 -7.68 -30.22 -2.07
CA GLN A 283 -7.45 -31.33 -1.14
C GLN A 283 -6.27 -31.08 -0.19
N ARG A 284 -5.17 -30.50 -0.68
CA ARG A 284 -3.95 -30.28 0.12
C ARG A 284 -3.97 -28.96 0.91
N PHE A 285 -4.70 -27.97 0.41
CA PHE A 285 -4.78 -26.61 0.96
C PHE A 285 -6.25 -26.14 0.99
N PRO A 286 -7.11 -26.77 1.80
CA PRO A 286 -8.52 -26.40 1.88
C PRO A 286 -8.68 -24.97 2.41
N LYS A 287 -9.74 -24.29 1.96
CA LYS A 287 -10.15 -22.97 2.48
C LYS A 287 -11.36 -23.14 3.41
N PRO A 288 -11.53 -22.25 4.41
CA PRO A 288 -12.74 -22.21 5.20
C PRO A 288 -13.98 -22.04 4.32
N ALA A 289 -15.10 -22.61 4.75
CA ALA A 289 -16.39 -22.36 4.11
C ALA A 289 -16.77 -20.87 4.23
N PHE A 290 -17.52 -20.37 3.25
CA PHE A 290 -18.07 -19.02 3.31
C PHE A 290 -19.13 -18.94 4.40
N ASP A 291 -19.04 -17.89 5.21
CA ASP A 291 -19.99 -17.58 6.28
C ASP A 291 -20.50 -16.15 6.07
N LEU A 292 -21.79 -16.01 5.76
CA LEU A 292 -22.43 -14.72 5.52
C LEU A 292 -22.46 -13.86 6.80
N ASP A 293 -22.62 -14.47 7.98
CA ASP A 293 -22.73 -13.74 9.23
C ASP A 293 -21.40 -13.12 9.65
N ALA A 294 -20.28 -13.79 9.35
CA ALA A 294 -18.94 -13.21 9.50
C ALA A 294 -18.74 -11.90 8.71
N HIS A 295 -19.48 -11.69 7.61
CA HIS A 295 -19.38 -10.48 6.79
C HIS A 295 -20.22 -9.32 7.32
N ARG A 296 -21.19 -9.59 8.21
CA ARG A 296 -22.01 -8.54 8.85
C ARG A 296 -21.22 -7.71 9.85
N ALA A 297 -20.17 -8.28 10.44
CA ALA A 297 -19.27 -7.58 11.33
C ALA A 297 -18.16 -6.89 10.53
N ILE A 298 -18.17 -5.56 10.51
CA ILE A 298 -17.11 -4.76 9.87
C ILE A 298 -15.79 -5.00 10.61
N TYR A 299 -14.74 -5.38 9.87
CA TYR A 299 -13.39 -5.39 10.41
C TYR A 299 -13.05 -3.99 10.92
N ALA A 300 -12.86 -3.82 12.22
CA ALA A 300 -12.60 -2.50 12.82
C ALA A 300 -11.69 -2.63 14.06
N PRO A 301 -10.36 -2.79 13.87
CA PRO A 301 -9.40 -2.73 14.96
C PRO A 301 -9.61 -1.50 15.84
N PRO A 302 -9.58 -1.63 17.18
CA PRO A 302 -9.82 -0.50 18.08
C PRO A 302 -8.83 0.64 17.85
N MET A 303 -9.34 1.84 17.59
CA MET A 303 -8.53 3.06 17.51
C MET A 303 -8.81 3.97 18.70
N SER A 304 -7.76 4.32 19.45
CA SER A 304 -7.85 5.34 20.51
C SER A 304 -8.22 6.72 19.93
N ARG A 305 -8.77 7.61 20.76
CA ARG A 305 -9.09 8.99 20.32
C ARG A 305 -7.88 9.71 19.68
N PRO A 306 -6.67 9.65 20.27
CA PRO A 306 -5.48 10.24 19.63
C PRO A 306 -5.15 9.61 18.27
N LEU A 307 -5.28 8.28 18.14
CA LEU A 307 -5.00 7.59 16.87
C LEU A 307 -5.98 8.00 15.77
N ARG A 308 -7.26 8.24 16.11
CA ARG A 308 -8.26 8.73 15.14
C ARG A 308 -7.92 10.14 14.64
N TRP A 309 -7.53 11.04 15.52
CA TRP A 309 -7.07 12.39 15.15
C TRP A 309 -5.81 12.34 14.30
N PHE A 310 -4.83 11.52 14.71
CA PHE A 310 -3.63 11.27 13.93
C PHE A 310 -3.96 10.78 12.52
N ALA A 311 -4.83 9.77 12.39
CA ALA A 311 -5.23 9.22 11.10
C ALA A 311 -5.91 10.27 10.20
N GLY A 312 -6.81 11.09 10.75
CA GLY A 312 -7.46 12.17 10.00
C GLY A 312 -6.48 13.24 9.52
N LEU A 313 -5.57 13.70 10.38
CA LEU A 313 -4.55 14.70 10.01
C LEU A 313 -3.55 14.16 8.98
N GLN A 314 -3.12 12.90 9.17
CA GLN A 314 -2.23 12.21 8.24
C GLN A 314 -2.88 12.01 6.87
N PHE A 315 -4.15 11.60 6.84
CA PHE A 315 -4.89 11.47 5.60
C PHE A 315 -5.04 12.82 4.89
N LEU A 316 -5.35 13.90 5.61
CA LEU A 316 -5.41 15.25 5.03
C LEU A 316 -4.07 15.67 4.43
N ALA A 317 -2.96 15.41 5.12
CA ALA A 317 -1.62 15.67 4.61
C ALA A 317 -1.32 14.85 3.34
N LEU A 318 -1.73 13.57 3.29
CA LEU A 318 -1.57 12.70 2.12
C LEU A 318 -2.40 13.17 0.93
N VAL A 319 -3.66 13.56 1.14
CA VAL A 319 -4.51 14.12 0.08
C VAL A 319 -3.91 15.42 -0.46
N THR A 320 -3.41 16.29 0.42
CA THR A 320 -2.76 17.55 0.04
C THR A 320 -1.48 17.28 -0.77
N GLY A 321 -0.61 16.39 -0.28
CA GLY A 321 0.61 15.99 -0.99
C GLY A 321 0.32 15.34 -2.34
N THR A 322 -0.74 14.53 -2.43
CA THR A 322 -1.21 13.93 -3.68
C THR A 322 -1.72 14.99 -4.65
N ALA A 323 -2.49 15.97 -4.18
CA ALA A 323 -2.97 17.06 -5.02
C ALA A 323 -1.80 17.86 -5.63
N VAL A 324 -0.79 18.18 -4.81
CA VAL A 324 0.45 18.83 -5.29
C VAL A 324 1.17 17.95 -6.31
N PHE A 325 1.35 16.65 -6.02
CA PHE A 325 1.97 15.71 -6.94
C PHE A 325 1.23 15.65 -8.29
N LEU A 326 -0.08 15.42 -8.28
CA LEU A 326 -0.91 15.29 -9.48
C LEU A 326 -0.94 16.58 -10.30
N TRP A 327 -0.89 17.75 -9.65
CA TRP A 327 -0.89 19.04 -10.33
C TRP A 327 0.28 19.23 -11.29
N GLN A 328 1.44 18.66 -10.95
CA GLN A 328 2.68 18.77 -11.72
C GLN A 328 3.09 17.47 -12.43
N ALA A 329 2.44 16.33 -12.13
CA ALA A 329 2.86 15.00 -12.56
C ALA A 329 3.01 14.89 -14.09
N ASP A 330 2.08 15.47 -14.84
CA ASP A 330 2.03 15.34 -16.31
C ASP A 330 3.14 16.13 -17.02
N GLN A 331 3.80 17.05 -16.31
CA GLN A 331 4.89 17.90 -16.84
C GLN A 331 6.25 17.55 -16.22
N SER A 332 6.25 16.72 -15.17
CA SER A 332 7.45 16.38 -14.42
C SER A 332 8.19 15.18 -15.05
N PRO A 333 9.53 15.13 -14.99
CA PRO A 333 10.28 13.95 -15.42
C PRO A 333 9.85 12.69 -14.67
N LEU A 334 9.88 11.54 -15.36
CA LEU A 334 9.49 10.24 -14.79
C LEU A 334 10.25 9.93 -13.49
N ALA A 335 11.55 10.21 -13.43
CA ALA A 335 12.35 9.98 -12.23
C ALA A 335 11.85 10.81 -11.03
N THR A 336 11.52 12.08 -11.24
CA THR A 336 10.94 12.95 -10.20
C THR A 336 9.59 12.40 -9.74
N ASN A 337 8.75 11.93 -10.66
CA ASN A 337 7.47 11.34 -10.32
C ASN A 337 7.62 10.05 -9.51
N LEU A 338 8.57 9.17 -9.88
CA LEU A 338 8.84 7.93 -9.14
C LEU A 338 9.30 8.21 -7.70
N ILE A 339 10.13 9.23 -7.50
CA ILE A 339 10.60 9.63 -6.17
C ILE A 339 9.43 10.09 -5.29
N TRP A 340 8.61 11.03 -5.77
CA TRP A 340 7.45 11.52 -5.02
C TRP A 340 6.39 10.44 -4.81
N PHE A 341 6.18 9.55 -5.80
CA PHE A 341 5.32 8.38 -5.64
C PHE A 341 5.79 7.50 -4.48
N GLY A 342 7.10 7.25 -4.34
CA GLY A 342 7.65 6.50 -3.20
C GLY A 342 7.35 7.13 -1.85
N VAL A 343 7.38 8.47 -1.74
CA VAL A 343 7.00 9.20 -0.51
C VAL A 343 5.53 8.99 -0.19
N LEU A 344 4.65 9.22 -1.17
CA LEU A 344 3.21 9.04 -0.99
C LEU A 344 2.90 7.59 -0.61
N LEU A 345 3.45 6.61 -1.33
CA LEU A 345 3.27 5.19 -1.06
C LEU A 345 3.66 4.80 0.37
N THR A 346 4.82 5.30 0.83
CA THR A 346 5.29 5.09 2.21
C THR A 346 4.30 5.65 3.22
N GLY A 347 3.80 6.87 2.99
CA GLY A 347 2.82 7.49 3.88
C GLY A 347 1.47 6.79 3.89
N GLN A 348 0.99 6.35 2.72
CA GLN A 348 -0.26 5.59 2.57
C GLN A 348 -0.19 4.23 3.28
N TRP A 349 0.93 3.52 3.13
CA TRP A 349 1.18 2.26 3.83
C TRP A 349 1.29 2.47 5.34
N ALA A 350 2.06 3.48 5.78
CA ALA A 350 2.25 3.79 7.19
C ALA A 350 0.95 4.18 7.89
N LEU A 351 0.06 4.93 7.21
CA LEU A 351 -1.27 5.27 7.71
C LEU A 351 -2.10 3.99 7.97
N GLY A 352 -2.19 3.10 6.97
CA GLY A 352 -2.91 1.83 7.10
C GLY A 352 -2.33 0.94 8.21
N ALA A 353 -1.00 0.88 8.31
CA ALA A 353 -0.29 0.15 9.36
C ALA A 353 -0.57 0.72 10.77
N ALA A 354 -0.61 2.04 10.93
CA ALA A 354 -0.91 2.69 12.21
C ALA A 354 -2.37 2.50 12.62
N MET A 355 -3.32 2.65 11.68
CA MET A 355 -4.76 2.52 11.95
C MET A 355 -5.17 1.12 12.42
N GLN A 356 -4.49 0.08 11.96
CA GLN A 356 -4.70 -1.30 12.41
C GLN A 356 -3.73 -1.74 13.52
N GLY A 357 -3.00 -0.79 14.12
CA GLY A 357 -2.12 -1.06 15.26
C GLY A 357 -0.92 -1.95 14.97
N ARG A 358 -0.43 -2.03 13.72
CA ARG A 358 0.83 -2.75 13.38
C ARG A 358 2.08 -1.94 13.71
N ILE A 359 1.98 -0.61 13.66
CA ILE A 359 3.06 0.32 14.01
C ILE A 359 2.50 1.45 14.88
N SER A 360 3.35 2.09 15.65
CA SER A 360 2.98 3.29 16.40
C SER A 360 2.84 4.52 15.48
N PRO A 361 2.09 5.56 15.87
CA PRO A 361 2.08 6.83 15.14
C PRO A 361 3.47 7.47 14.98
N TRP A 362 4.35 7.30 15.98
CA TRP A 362 5.73 7.80 15.92
C TRP A 362 6.58 7.04 14.91
N MET A 363 6.39 5.72 14.80
CA MET A 363 7.03 4.92 13.76
C MET A 363 6.52 5.32 12.37
N ALA A 364 5.22 5.59 12.22
CA ALA A 364 4.66 6.10 10.97
C ALA A 364 5.30 7.44 10.56
N LEU A 365 5.42 8.38 11.50
CA LEU A 365 6.10 9.67 11.27
C LEU A 365 7.59 9.53 10.96
N MET A 366 8.28 8.61 11.63
CA MET A 366 9.68 8.27 11.33
C MET A 366 9.83 7.82 9.87
N LEU A 367 9.00 6.89 9.41
CA LEU A 367 9.07 6.38 8.04
C LEU A 367 8.75 7.44 6.99
N GLN A 368 7.72 8.25 7.24
CA GLN A 368 7.33 9.37 6.37
C GLN A 368 8.42 10.43 6.29
N SER A 369 8.98 10.83 7.44
CA SER A 369 10.10 11.77 7.52
C SER A 369 11.34 11.21 6.83
N GLY A 370 11.63 9.92 6.97
CA GLY A 370 12.76 9.26 6.30
C GLY A 370 12.60 9.25 4.78
N ALA A 371 11.40 8.99 4.27
CA ALA A 371 11.09 9.10 2.84
C ALA A 371 11.25 10.54 2.31
N LEU A 372 10.80 11.53 3.09
CA LEU A 372 10.97 12.95 2.77
C LEU A 372 12.44 13.37 2.81
N ALA A 373 13.21 12.93 3.82
CA ALA A 373 14.65 13.18 3.93
C ALA A 373 15.42 12.59 2.74
N THR A 374 15.06 11.38 2.33
CA THR A 374 15.62 10.69 1.15
C THR A 374 15.33 11.46 -0.14
N THR A 375 14.06 11.87 -0.32
CA THR A 375 13.60 12.60 -1.51
C THR A 375 14.21 13.98 -1.62
N THR A 376 14.24 14.72 -0.51
CA THR A 376 14.81 16.07 -0.46
C THR A 376 16.32 16.07 -0.69
N ALA A 377 17.04 15.02 -0.24
CA ALA A 377 18.43 14.82 -0.61
C ALA A 377 18.59 14.56 -2.12
N ALA A 378 17.79 13.65 -2.67
CA ALA A 378 17.87 13.25 -4.08
C ALA A 378 17.54 14.38 -5.06
N LEU A 379 16.61 15.27 -4.69
CA LEU A 379 16.19 16.40 -5.50
C LEU A 379 16.95 17.70 -5.19
N GLY A 380 17.94 17.67 -4.29
CA GLY A 380 18.73 18.86 -3.92
C GLY A 380 17.93 19.93 -3.15
N LEU A 381 16.83 19.56 -2.50
CA LEU A 381 15.97 20.45 -1.70
C LEU A 381 16.57 20.64 -0.30
N ARG A 382 17.67 21.39 -0.23
CA ARG A 382 18.54 21.52 0.94
C ARG A 382 17.82 21.88 2.24
N GLU A 383 17.00 22.93 2.25
CA GLU A 383 16.33 23.40 3.47
C GLU A 383 15.38 22.35 4.04
N TRP A 384 14.65 21.65 3.17
CA TRP A 384 13.78 20.55 3.57
C TRP A 384 14.56 19.33 4.02
N HIS A 385 15.71 19.05 3.40
CA HIS A 385 16.59 17.98 3.84
C HIS A 385 17.12 18.23 5.26
N TRP A 386 17.49 19.49 5.56
CA TRP A 386 17.94 19.91 6.89
C TRP A 386 16.88 19.74 7.97
N LEU A 387 15.60 19.82 7.60
CA LEU A 387 14.49 19.53 8.50
C LEU A 387 14.26 18.02 8.66
N PHE A 388 14.02 17.30 7.56
CA PHE A 388 13.53 15.93 7.62
C PHE A 388 14.59 14.91 8.03
N LYS A 389 15.87 15.16 7.70
CA LYS A 389 16.95 14.24 8.07
C LYS A 389 17.06 14.06 9.60
N PRO A 390 17.22 15.11 10.42
CA PRO A 390 17.21 14.97 11.87
C PRO A 390 15.81 14.63 12.43
N ALA A 391 14.72 15.15 11.86
CA ALA A 391 13.37 14.86 12.34
C ALA A 391 13.06 13.35 12.33
N THR A 392 13.57 12.61 11.34
CA THR A 392 13.42 11.16 11.26
C THR A 392 13.94 10.46 12.51
N MET A 393 15.14 10.81 12.96
CA MET A 393 15.74 10.21 14.15
C MET A 393 15.10 10.74 15.44
N VAL A 394 14.60 11.98 15.45
CA VAL A 394 13.78 12.49 16.56
C VAL A 394 12.48 11.68 16.71
N PHE A 395 11.79 11.34 15.62
CA PHE A 395 10.61 10.48 15.69
C PHE A 395 10.96 9.06 16.16
N ALA A 396 12.13 8.53 15.80
CA ALA A 396 12.64 7.27 16.36
C ALA A 396 12.80 7.36 17.88
N LEU A 397 13.42 8.43 18.39
CA LEU A 397 13.56 8.68 19.84
C LEU A 397 12.20 8.78 20.53
N LEU A 398 11.25 9.52 19.97
CA LEU A 398 9.89 9.64 20.49
C LEU A 398 9.15 8.29 20.47
N CYS A 399 9.35 7.47 19.44
CA CYS A 399 8.79 6.13 19.37
C CYS A 399 9.31 5.26 20.52
N ILE A 400 10.61 5.29 20.79
CA ILE A 400 11.23 4.54 21.89
C ILE A 400 10.75 5.08 23.24
N ALA A 401 10.74 6.40 23.42
CA ALA A 401 10.30 7.05 24.66
C ALA A 401 8.83 6.78 24.98
N ALA A 402 7.94 6.78 23.98
CA ALA A 402 6.53 6.46 24.16
C ALA A 402 6.32 5.00 24.61
N CYS A 403 7.19 4.09 24.20
CA CYS A 403 7.19 2.71 24.66
C CYS A 403 7.90 2.55 26.03
N ALA A 404 8.79 3.46 26.42
CA ALA A 404 9.54 3.38 27.67
C ALA A 404 8.74 3.71 28.95
N SER A 405 7.41 3.82 28.89
CA SER A 405 6.59 4.07 30.09
C SER A 405 6.71 2.91 31.10
N PRO A 406 6.73 3.16 32.43
CA PRO A 406 6.87 2.11 33.44
C PRO A 406 5.81 1.00 33.34
N ALA A 407 4.59 1.35 32.93
CA ALA A 407 3.51 0.41 32.68
C ALA A 407 3.83 -0.52 31.50
N TRP A 408 4.41 0.00 30.41
CA TRP A 408 4.75 -0.80 29.23
C TRP A 408 6.00 -1.67 29.44
N ILE A 409 7.03 -1.16 30.12
CA ILE A 409 8.23 -1.92 30.49
C ILE A 409 7.88 -3.15 31.35
N SER A 410 6.96 -2.97 32.31
CA SER A 410 6.41 -4.05 33.14
C SER A 410 5.71 -5.14 32.31
N ILE A 411 4.88 -4.73 31.36
CA ILE A 411 4.10 -5.62 30.49
C ILE A 411 4.99 -6.39 29.49
N GLN A 412 6.10 -5.79 29.04
CA GLN A 412 6.93 -6.31 27.95
C GLN A 412 8.10 -7.19 28.40
N ARG A 413 8.41 -7.23 29.70
CA ARG A 413 9.60 -7.89 30.27
C ARG A 413 10.93 -7.42 29.65
N THR A 414 10.98 -6.21 29.11
CA THR A 414 12.20 -5.64 28.50
C THR A 414 13.06 -4.96 29.57
N SER A 415 14.37 -5.25 29.59
CA SER A 415 15.30 -4.64 30.55
C SER A 415 15.48 -3.13 30.29
N LYS A 416 15.56 -2.32 31.36
CA LYS A 416 15.92 -0.89 31.27
C LYS A 416 17.22 -0.66 30.48
N LYS A 417 18.18 -1.58 30.61
CA LYS A 417 19.45 -1.55 29.87
C LYS A 417 19.25 -1.66 28.37
N HIS A 418 18.29 -2.48 27.92
CA HIS A 418 17.97 -2.65 26.50
C HIS A 418 17.44 -1.34 25.89
N VAL A 419 16.47 -0.70 26.57
CA VAL A 419 15.91 0.59 26.13
C VAL A 419 16.97 1.69 26.11
N TYR A 420 17.83 1.75 27.14
CA TYR A 420 18.90 2.74 27.22
C TYR A 420 19.92 2.58 26.08
N LEU A 421 20.39 1.36 25.82
CA LEU A 421 21.34 1.10 24.73
C LEU A 421 20.75 1.47 23.36
N LEU A 422 19.47 1.19 23.14
CA LEU A 422 18.77 1.59 21.92
C LEU A 422 18.68 3.12 21.79
N LEU A 423 18.29 3.82 22.86
CA LEU A 423 18.24 5.29 22.87
C LEU A 423 19.60 5.91 22.55
N VAL A 424 20.67 5.44 23.20
CA VAL A 424 22.03 5.94 22.99
C VAL A 424 22.49 5.67 21.54
N ALA A 425 22.19 4.49 20.98
CA ALA A 425 22.49 4.18 19.58
C ALA A 425 21.81 5.15 18.61
N ILE A 426 20.53 5.48 18.86
CA ILE A 426 19.77 6.44 18.04
C ILE A 426 20.28 7.87 18.21
N VAL A 427 20.67 8.29 19.43
CA VAL A 427 21.29 9.61 19.66
C VAL A 427 22.60 9.75 18.88
N PHE A 428 23.46 8.72 18.92
CA PHE A 428 24.69 8.71 18.13
C PHE A 428 24.42 8.68 16.62
N SER A 429 23.39 7.97 16.18
CA SER A 429 22.95 7.98 14.78
C SER A 429 22.48 9.38 14.34
N LEU A 430 21.67 10.05 15.16
CA LEU A 430 21.23 11.44 14.93
C LEU A 430 22.42 12.41 14.87
N ALA A 431 23.37 12.29 15.81
CA ALA A 431 24.60 13.10 15.79
C ALA A 431 25.41 12.86 14.50
N GLY A 432 25.56 11.60 14.10
CA GLY A 432 26.18 11.22 12.82
C GLY A 432 25.47 11.85 11.62
N ASP A 433 24.14 11.77 11.57
CA ASP A 433 23.32 12.36 10.52
C ASP A 433 23.52 13.88 10.41
N VAL A 434 23.52 14.58 11.53
CA VAL A 434 23.72 16.04 11.62
C VAL A 434 25.14 16.42 11.20
N PHE A 435 26.16 15.74 11.72
CA PHE A 435 27.55 16.05 11.38
C PHE A 435 27.85 15.82 9.89
N LEU A 436 27.41 14.70 9.32
CA LEU A 436 27.61 14.42 7.89
C LEU A 436 26.77 15.34 6.99
N MET A 437 25.59 15.79 7.46
CA MET A 437 24.75 16.73 6.71
C MET A 437 25.33 18.15 6.65
N LEU A 438 26.01 18.57 7.73
CA LEU A 438 26.60 19.90 7.87
C LEU A 438 28.09 19.93 7.44
N ASP A 439 28.66 18.79 7.08
CA ASP A 439 30.03 18.71 6.57
C ASP A 439 30.19 19.56 5.31
N GLY A 440 31.25 20.38 5.27
CA GLY A 440 31.49 21.33 4.19
C GLY A 440 30.60 22.58 4.20
N GLN A 441 29.65 22.70 5.14
CA GLN A 441 28.81 23.90 5.28
C GLN A 441 29.43 24.94 6.22
N PHE A 442 30.26 24.49 7.15
CA PHE A 442 31.02 25.34 8.06
C PHE A 442 32.51 25.09 7.90
N ARG A 443 33.36 25.97 8.44
CA ARG A 443 34.83 25.83 8.40
C ARG A 443 35.35 24.63 9.20
N LEU A 444 34.50 24.01 10.03
CA LEU A 444 34.82 22.82 10.81
C LEU A 444 34.65 21.57 9.93
N GLY A 445 35.67 20.72 9.87
CA GLY A 445 35.55 19.40 9.23
C GLY A 445 34.73 18.46 10.09
N LEU A 446 33.49 18.18 9.69
CA LEU A 446 32.52 17.37 10.46
C LEU A 446 32.41 15.92 9.98
N PHE A 447 33.07 15.58 8.87
CA PHE A 447 33.12 14.22 8.34
C PHE A 447 33.59 13.17 9.37
N ILE A 448 34.74 13.38 10.00
CA ILE A 448 35.31 12.44 10.98
C ILE A 448 34.43 12.34 12.23
N PRO A 449 33.98 13.45 12.85
CA PRO A 449 32.97 13.39 13.92
C PRO A 449 31.72 12.60 13.54
N GLY A 450 31.24 12.74 12.30
CA GLY A 450 30.10 11.97 11.79
C GLY A 450 30.37 10.46 11.76
N LEU A 451 31.51 10.04 11.21
CA LEU A 451 31.92 8.63 11.17
C LEU A 451 32.10 8.04 12.58
N ILE A 452 32.74 8.78 13.49
CA ILE A 452 32.91 8.35 14.89
C ILE A 452 31.54 8.19 15.56
N SER A 453 30.60 9.11 15.33
CA SER A 453 29.25 9.02 15.89
C SER A 453 28.53 7.74 15.42
N PHE A 454 28.58 7.44 14.12
CA PHE A 454 28.01 6.18 13.62
C PHE A 454 28.73 4.95 14.18
N LEU A 455 30.06 4.97 14.28
CA LEU A 455 30.81 3.86 14.88
C LEU A 455 30.36 3.57 16.32
N LEU A 456 30.13 4.61 17.12
CA LEU A 456 29.60 4.51 18.48
C LEU A 456 28.15 3.98 18.50
N ALA A 457 27.31 4.38 17.54
CA ALA A 457 25.97 3.81 17.37
C ALA A 457 26.03 2.30 17.12
N HIS A 458 26.89 1.85 16.21
CA HIS A 458 27.09 0.42 15.92
C HIS A 458 27.58 -0.35 17.15
N ALA A 459 28.51 0.21 17.93
CA ALA A 459 28.96 -0.40 19.18
C ALA A 459 27.82 -0.56 20.20
N CYS A 460 26.94 0.44 20.30
CA CYS A 460 25.73 0.36 21.12
C CYS A 460 24.75 -0.71 20.62
N TYR A 461 24.56 -0.85 19.29
CA TYR A 461 23.75 -1.92 18.73
C TYR A 461 24.32 -3.32 18.99
N ILE A 462 25.63 -3.50 18.86
CA ILE A 462 26.29 -4.76 19.22
C ILE A 462 26.05 -5.09 20.70
N ALA A 463 26.24 -4.11 21.59
CA ALA A 463 25.99 -4.27 23.01
C ALA A 463 24.52 -4.60 23.31
N LEU A 464 23.58 -3.99 22.58
CA LEU A 464 22.14 -4.25 22.64
C LEU A 464 21.83 -5.70 22.24
N PHE A 465 22.32 -6.16 21.09
CA PHE A 465 22.05 -7.51 20.56
C PHE A 465 22.75 -8.61 21.35
N LYS A 466 23.76 -8.27 22.16
CA LYS A 466 24.41 -9.17 23.11
C LYS A 466 23.65 -9.32 24.43
N THR A 467 22.65 -8.47 24.71
CA THR A 467 21.93 -8.52 26.01
C THR A 467 21.15 -9.82 26.21
N ASP A 468 20.65 -10.42 25.13
CA ASP A 468 19.79 -11.60 25.12
C ASP A 468 20.26 -12.68 24.13
N ALA A 469 21.51 -12.60 23.66
CA ALA A 469 22.16 -13.66 22.90
C ALA A 469 23.66 -13.71 23.23
N PRO A 470 24.27 -14.91 23.31
CA PRO A 470 25.70 -15.04 23.50
C PRO A 470 26.47 -14.50 22.28
N TRP A 471 27.75 -14.21 22.50
CA TRP A 471 28.65 -13.91 21.40
C TRP A 471 28.76 -15.09 20.45
N PHE A 472 28.75 -14.80 19.15
CA PHE A 472 28.98 -15.79 18.09
C PHE A 472 28.01 -16.98 18.15
N ALA A 473 26.76 -16.72 18.55
CA ALA A 473 25.73 -17.74 18.71
C ALA A 473 25.51 -18.60 17.44
N SER A 474 25.78 -18.04 16.26
CA SER A 474 25.86 -18.80 15.00
C SER A 474 27.20 -18.56 14.32
N ARG A 475 28.05 -19.60 14.28
CA ARG A 475 29.32 -19.58 13.54
C ARG A 475 29.11 -19.39 12.04
N HIS A 476 28.04 -19.97 11.50
CA HIS A 476 27.67 -19.81 10.08
C HIS A 476 27.36 -18.35 9.74
N ALA A 477 26.53 -17.68 10.56
CA ALA A 477 26.22 -16.27 10.37
C ALA A 477 27.46 -15.39 10.50
N LEU A 478 28.33 -15.68 11.49
CA LEU A 478 29.59 -14.97 11.67
C LEU A 478 30.48 -15.06 10.43
N TRP A 479 30.77 -16.28 9.95
CA TRP A 479 31.66 -16.48 8.81
C TRP A 479 31.09 -15.89 7.52
N LEU A 480 29.79 -16.07 7.28
CA LEU A 480 29.13 -15.52 6.09
C LEU A 480 29.23 -13.99 6.06
N ILE A 481 28.90 -13.33 7.16
CA ILE A 481 28.88 -11.86 7.23
C ILE A 481 30.30 -11.29 7.26
N ALA A 482 31.23 -11.95 7.94
CA ALA A 482 32.64 -11.60 7.89
C ALA A 482 33.20 -11.71 6.46
N ALA A 483 32.83 -12.76 5.71
CA ALA A 483 33.23 -12.90 4.31
C ALA A 483 32.65 -11.80 3.41
N ILE A 484 31.39 -11.41 3.62
CA ILE A 484 30.76 -10.29 2.91
C ILE A 484 31.52 -8.98 3.22
N GLY A 485 31.77 -8.69 4.50
CA GLY A 485 32.50 -7.49 4.92
C GLY A 485 33.94 -7.47 4.38
N ALA A 486 34.65 -8.60 4.43
CA ALA A 486 35.99 -8.73 3.89
C ALA A 486 36.02 -8.55 2.37
N GLY A 487 35.07 -9.14 1.65
CA GLY A 487 34.92 -8.96 0.20
C GLY A 487 34.66 -7.49 -0.17
N MET A 488 33.78 -6.82 0.58
CA MET A 488 33.50 -5.40 0.39
C MET A 488 34.74 -4.52 0.66
N TYR A 489 35.48 -4.78 1.74
CA TYR A 489 36.73 -4.07 2.02
C TYR A 489 37.81 -4.31 0.96
N ALA A 490 37.97 -5.56 0.50
CA ALA A 490 38.91 -5.91 -0.56
C ALA A 490 38.57 -5.19 -1.87
N TYR A 491 37.28 -5.07 -2.20
CA TYR A 491 36.81 -4.29 -3.35
C TYR A 491 37.21 -2.80 -3.21
N LEU A 492 36.92 -2.16 -2.07
CA LEU A 492 37.32 -0.77 -1.83
C LEU A 492 38.84 -0.58 -1.91
N PHE A 493 39.60 -1.50 -1.29
CA PHE A 493 41.06 -1.45 -1.25
C PHE A 493 41.68 -1.49 -2.65
N THR A 494 41.13 -2.33 -3.53
CA THR A 494 41.61 -2.52 -4.91
C THR A 494 41.14 -1.44 -5.88
N HIS A 495 40.07 -0.70 -5.55
CA HIS A 495 39.42 0.27 -6.45
C HIS A 495 39.50 1.72 -5.97
N GLY A 496 40.55 2.09 -5.22
CA GLY A 496 40.88 3.49 -4.97
C GLY A 496 40.73 4.01 -3.54
N LEU A 497 40.53 3.14 -2.54
CA LEU A 497 40.50 3.56 -1.13
C LEU A 497 41.82 4.26 -0.73
N PRO A 498 41.78 5.56 -0.32
CA PRO A 498 42.98 6.31 0.01
C PRO A 498 43.77 5.68 1.16
N ALA A 499 45.11 5.77 1.12
CA ALA A 499 45.99 5.14 2.12
C ALA A 499 45.64 5.54 3.56
N ALA A 500 45.34 6.82 3.79
CA ALA A 500 44.94 7.36 5.09
C ALA A 500 43.61 6.80 5.61
N MET A 501 42.71 6.35 4.72
CA MET A 501 41.38 5.84 5.06
C MET A 501 41.34 4.31 5.18
N ARG A 502 42.43 3.59 4.84
CA ARG A 502 42.47 2.11 4.88
C ARG A 502 42.17 1.55 6.27
N ILE A 503 42.87 2.05 7.29
CA ILE A 503 42.67 1.59 8.68
C ILE A 503 41.30 2.02 9.21
N PRO A 504 40.88 3.31 9.12
CA PRO A 504 39.54 3.72 9.55
C PRO A 504 38.41 2.91 8.91
N VAL A 505 38.46 2.69 7.59
CA VAL A 505 37.43 1.92 6.87
C VAL A 505 37.47 0.45 7.24
N ALA A 506 38.65 -0.17 7.41
CA ALA A 506 38.76 -1.55 7.86
C ALA A 506 38.12 -1.76 9.24
N VAL A 507 38.38 -0.85 10.19
CA VAL A 507 37.76 -0.87 11.53
C VAL A 507 36.25 -0.73 11.41
N TYR A 508 35.79 0.25 10.63
CA TYR A 508 34.37 0.53 10.46
C TYR A 508 33.61 -0.65 9.82
N VAL A 509 34.13 -1.22 8.74
CA VAL A 509 33.58 -2.43 8.09
C VAL A 509 33.55 -3.61 9.06
N SER A 510 34.59 -3.81 9.86
CA SER A 510 34.65 -4.89 10.85
C SER A 510 33.57 -4.74 11.93
N VAL A 511 33.33 -3.51 12.40
CA VAL A 511 32.30 -3.23 13.42
C VAL A 511 30.89 -3.44 12.85
N ILE A 512 30.62 -2.97 11.63
CA ILE A 512 29.31 -3.20 10.98
C ILE A 512 29.08 -4.69 10.72
N ALA A 513 30.09 -5.40 10.21
CA ALA A 513 30.01 -6.84 10.00
C ALA A 513 29.77 -7.57 11.33
N LEU A 514 30.43 -7.17 12.42
CA LEU A 514 30.19 -7.74 13.75
C LEU A 514 28.77 -7.46 14.26
N MET A 515 28.24 -6.25 14.03
CA MET A 515 26.85 -5.91 14.38
C MET A 515 25.86 -6.82 13.64
N ALA A 516 26.00 -6.95 12.32
CA ALA A 516 25.14 -7.81 11.52
C ALA A 516 25.28 -9.30 11.91
N ALA A 517 26.52 -9.77 12.16
CA ALA A 517 26.77 -11.13 12.63
C ALA A 517 26.12 -11.41 13.99
N GLN A 518 26.22 -10.48 14.93
CA GLN A 518 25.57 -10.60 16.24
C GLN A 518 24.05 -10.58 16.12
N ALA A 519 23.47 -9.76 15.23
CA ALA A 519 22.04 -9.70 14.99
C ALA A 519 21.48 -11.01 14.41
N TRP A 520 22.16 -11.59 13.41
CA TRP A 520 21.78 -12.90 12.86
C TRP A 520 22.03 -14.04 13.83
N GLY A 521 23.10 -13.98 14.62
CA GLY A 521 23.33 -14.90 15.73
C GLY A 521 22.19 -14.87 16.75
N ARG A 522 21.72 -13.67 17.12
CA ARG A 522 20.56 -13.47 17.99
C ARG A 522 19.29 -14.07 17.38
N TYR A 523 19.03 -13.88 16.08
CA TYR A 523 17.87 -14.49 15.41
C TYR A 523 17.92 -16.03 15.45
N GLN A 524 19.08 -16.65 15.29
CA GLN A 524 19.21 -18.10 15.38
C GLN A 524 18.89 -18.66 16.78
N VAL A 525 19.10 -17.86 17.84
CA VAL A 525 18.77 -18.23 19.21
C VAL A 525 17.30 -17.99 19.53
N GLN A 526 16.76 -16.83 19.15
CA GLN A 526 15.41 -16.41 19.54
C GLN A 526 14.32 -16.91 18.59
N GLN A 527 14.63 -17.05 17.29
CA GLN A 527 13.72 -17.49 16.22
C GLN A 527 12.35 -16.78 16.19
N ASP A 528 12.30 -15.53 16.66
CA ASP A 528 11.09 -14.73 16.68
C ASP A 528 11.14 -13.59 15.65
N ARG A 529 9.97 -12.98 15.42
CA ARG A 529 9.82 -11.86 14.48
C ARG A 529 10.64 -10.63 14.90
N SER A 530 10.82 -10.39 16.19
CA SER A 530 11.60 -9.25 16.70
C SER A 530 13.06 -9.38 16.29
N ALA A 531 13.65 -10.55 16.50
CA ALA A 531 15.03 -10.85 16.12
C ALA A 531 15.23 -10.88 14.61
N LEU A 532 14.23 -11.35 13.85
CA LEU A 532 14.28 -11.25 12.38
C LEU A 532 14.31 -9.80 11.90
N LEU A 533 13.45 -8.93 12.43
CA LEU A 533 13.44 -7.51 12.07
C LEU A 533 14.79 -6.84 12.37
N ILE A 534 15.38 -7.10 13.54
CA ILE A 534 16.70 -6.59 13.91
C ILE A 534 17.79 -7.10 12.96
N ALA A 535 17.79 -8.39 12.61
CA ALA A 535 18.77 -8.97 11.69
C ALA A 535 18.66 -8.39 10.27
N LEU A 536 17.43 -8.23 9.77
CA LEU A 536 17.16 -7.56 8.49
C LEU A 536 17.57 -6.09 8.54
N GLY A 537 17.30 -5.40 9.65
CA GLY A 537 17.71 -4.00 9.85
C GLY A 537 19.23 -3.84 9.85
N ALA A 538 19.96 -4.68 10.60
CA ALA A 538 21.42 -4.67 10.59
C ALA A 538 22.01 -4.97 9.19
N SER A 539 21.35 -5.84 8.42
CA SER A 539 21.74 -6.13 7.03
C SER A 539 21.49 -4.94 6.10
N ALA A 540 20.34 -4.26 6.23
CA ALA A 540 20.03 -3.05 5.49
C ALA A 540 21.02 -1.91 5.80
N PHE A 541 21.48 -1.81 7.06
CA PHE A 541 22.52 -0.86 7.47
C PHE A 541 23.85 -1.15 6.76
N MET A 542 24.25 -2.42 6.71
CA MET A 542 25.46 -2.84 5.99
C MET A 542 25.35 -2.55 4.49
N VAL A 543 24.17 -2.71 3.88
CA VAL A 543 23.92 -2.32 2.49
C VAL A 543 24.05 -0.81 2.30
N SER A 544 23.43 0.01 3.15
CA SER A 544 23.55 1.48 3.13
C SER A 544 25.01 1.91 3.10
N ASP A 545 25.81 1.41 4.04
CA ASP A 545 27.18 1.85 4.23
C ASP A 545 28.12 1.31 3.15
N SER A 546 27.80 0.15 2.57
CA SER A 546 28.50 -0.36 1.39
C SER A 546 28.26 0.57 0.19
N ILE A 547 27.02 0.96 -0.08
CA ILE A 547 26.68 1.88 -1.18
C ILE A 547 27.32 3.25 -0.95
N LEU A 548 27.29 3.77 0.28
CA LEU A 548 27.93 5.02 0.66
C LEU A 548 29.45 4.97 0.42
N ALA A 549 30.10 3.88 0.82
CA ALA A 549 31.54 3.70 0.64
C ALA A 549 31.95 3.60 -0.84
N ILE A 550 31.19 2.87 -1.66
CA ILE A 550 31.42 2.80 -3.11
C ILE A 550 31.27 4.19 -3.72
N ASN A 551 30.17 4.88 -3.41
CA ASN A 551 29.88 6.22 -3.91
C ASN A 551 30.96 7.24 -3.55
N ARG A 552 31.57 7.09 -2.37
CA ARG A 552 32.56 8.04 -1.83
C ARG A 552 33.99 7.75 -2.29
N PHE A 553 34.41 6.48 -2.30
CA PHE A 553 35.82 6.11 -2.47
C PHE A 553 36.15 5.46 -3.80
N VAL A 554 35.16 4.92 -4.52
CA VAL A 554 35.39 4.21 -5.78
C VAL A 554 34.87 5.03 -6.96
N GLN A 555 33.56 5.25 -7.02
CA GLN A 555 32.92 6.00 -8.10
C GLN A 555 31.54 6.51 -7.67
N PRO A 556 31.11 7.69 -8.14
CA PRO A 556 29.75 8.17 -7.93
C PRO A 556 28.72 7.18 -8.48
N LEU A 557 27.72 6.83 -7.68
CA LEU A 557 26.63 5.96 -8.08
C LEU A 557 25.39 6.78 -8.46
N PRO A 558 24.66 6.39 -9.52
CA PRO A 558 23.42 7.05 -9.88
C PRO A 558 22.41 6.89 -8.74
N TRP A 559 21.76 8.00 -8.35
CA TRP A 559 20.77 8.02 -7.28
C TRP A 559 21.29 7.52 -5.92
N ALA A 560 22.60 7.63 -5.65
CA ALA A 560 23.21 7.18 -4.40
C ALA A 560 22.48 7.67 -3.14
N ALA A 561 22.05 8.94 -3.13
CA ALA A 561 21.30 9.51 -2.02
C ALA A 561 20.01 8.74 -1.70
N ILE A 562 19.31 8.23 -2.72
CA ILE A 562 18.10 7.41 -2.55
C ILE A 562 18.47 6.09 -1.89
N TRP A 563 19.42 5.37 -2.48
CA TRP A 563 19.76 4.02 -2.03
C TRP A 563 20.36 4.01 -0.63
N VAL A 564 21.25 4.96 -0.33
CA VAL A 564 21.87 5.10 1.00
C VAL A 564 20.81 5.46 2.03
N LEU A 565 20.08 6.56 1.86
CA LEU A 565 19.15 7.02 2.90
C LEU A 565 17.93 6.11 3.06
N ALA A 566 17.39 5.54 1.97
CA ALA A 566 16.28 4.60 2.07
C ALA A 566 16.68 3.33 2.84
N SER A 567 17.82 2.72 2.50
CA SER A 567 18.27 1.51 3.20
C SER A 567 18.69 1.81 4.66
N TYR A 568 19.28 2.97 4.93
CA TYR A 568 19.58 3.45 6.28
C TYR A 568 18.31 3.65 7.14
N TYR A 569 17.30 4.37 6.65
CA TYR A 569 16.08 4.59 7.44
C TYR A 569 15.24 3.33 7.60
N VAL A 570 15.23 2.44 6.60
CA VAL A 570 14.67 1.09 6.76
C VAL A 570 15.43 0.32 7.84
N ALA A 571 16.76 0.38 7.85
CA ALA A 571 17.57 -0.26 8.88
C ALA A 571 17.20 0.22 10.29
N GLN A 572 17.15 1.55 10.48
CA GLN A 572 16.79 2.15 11.76
C GLN A 572 15.35 1.77 12.17
N ALA A 573 14.38 1.85 11.26
CA ALA A 573 13.00 1.51 11.55
C ALA A 573 12.82 0.04 11.94
N LEU A 574 13.50 -0.88 11.23
CA LEU A 574 13.48 -2.31 11.52
C LEU A 574 14.13 -2.64 12.86
N ILE A 575 15.27 -2.01 13.19
CA ILE A 575 15.92 -2.19 14.49
C ILE A 575 15.03 -1.65 15.62
N VAL A 576 14.52 -0.42 15.48
CA VAL A 576 13.63 0.20 16.49
C VAL A 576 12.38 -0.65 16.67
N GLN A 577 11.71 -1.05 15.60
CA GLN A 577 10.50 -1.87 15.69
C GLN A 577 10.78 -3.29 16.18
N GLY A 578 11.92 -3.89 15.83
CA GLY A 578 12.31 -5.19 16.35
C GLY A 578 12.64 -5.13 17.84
N SER A 579 13.29 -4.05 18.31
CA SER A 579 13.64 -3.86 19.72
C SER A 579 12.46 -3.47 20.61
N LEU A 580 11.47 -2.75 20.05
CA LEU A 580 10.22 -2.45 20.72
C LEU A 580 9.24 -3.57 20.40
N ARG A 581 8.98 -4.52 21.31
CA ARG A 581 7.95 -5.54 21.03
C ARG A 581 6.58 -4.86 20.99
N TRP A 582 6.17 -4.37 19.83
CA TRP A 582 4.84 -3.83 19.64
C TRP A 582 3.87 -5.01 19.71
N GLN A 583 2.90 -4.96 20.62
CA GLN A 583 1.89 -6.00 20.77
C GLN A 583 1.14 -6.17 19.45
N ALA A 584 1.51 -7.19 18.69
CA ALA A 584 0.66 -7.81 17.67
C ALA A 584 0.30 -9.23 18.12
N GLN A 585 0.10 -9.41 19.43
CA GLN A 585 -0.47 -10.63 20.02
C GLN A 585 -1.56 -10.23 21.01
N ALA A 586 -2.65 -9.72 20.45
CA ALA A 586 -4.00 -10.02 20.90
C ALA A 586 -4.85 -10.09 19.62
N HIS A 587 -5.37 -11.27 19.29
CA HIS A 587 -6.34 -11.55 18.22
C HIS A 587 -5.88 -12.12 16.87
N THR A 588 -4.70 -12.73 16.74
CA THR A 588 -4.48 -13.68 15.64
C THR A 588 -4.01 -15.02 16.17
N ALA A 589 -4.90 -16.02 16.03
CA ALA A 589 -4.72 -17.45 16.30
C ALA A 589 -4.75 -17.93 17.76
N THR A 590 -5.86 -17.71 18.46
CA THR A 590 -6.45 -18.60 19.51
C THR A 590 -7.70 -17.91 20.07
N ASP A 591 -8.87 -18.01 19.43
CA ASP A 591 -10.17 -17.95 20.16
C ASP A 591 -11.44 -18.23 19.33
N PHE A 592 -11.35 -18.74 18.10
CA PHE A 592 -12.56 -19.21 17.38
C PHE A 592 -12.95 -20.65 17.77
N SER A 593 -12.13 -21.35 18.56
CA SER A 593 -12.46 -22.70 19.06
C SER A 593 -13.01 -22.74 20.49
N ALA A 594 -13.08 -21.60 21.21
CA ALA A 594 -13.51 -21.59 22.61
C ALA A 594 -14.80 -20.78 22.86
N ARG A 595 -15.48 -20.30 21.80
CA ARG A 595 -16.81 -19.67 21.90
C ARG A 595 -17.95 -20.45 21.26
N SER A 596 -17.71 -21.68 20.80
CA SER A 596 -18.77 -22.61 20.39
C SER A 596 -19.28 -23.50 21.54
N GLU A 597 -18.69 -23.43 22.73
CA GLU A 597 -19.13 -24.16 23.92
C GLU A 597 -19.66 -23.20 24.98
N GLN A 598 -20.76 -22.49 24.69
CA GLN A 598 -21.64 -21.88 25.71
C GLN A 598 -22.91 -21.35 25.03
N LEU A 599 -23.71 -22.25 24.49
CA LEU A 599 -25.15 -22.04 24.34
C LEU A 599 -25.82 -23.04 25.29
N PRO A 600 -26.66 -22.61 26.25
CA PRO A 600 -27.45 -23.53 27.05
C PRO A 600 -28.40 -24.28 26.12
N ALA A 601 -28.41 -25.60 26.24
CA ALA A 601 -29.40 -26.46 25.60
C ALA A 601 -30.80 -25.95 25.94
N ALA A 602 -31.60 -25.66 24.91
CA ALA A 602 -33.03 -25.47 25.08
C ALA A 602 -33.63 -26.80 25.53
N GLU A 603 -34.24 -26.82 26.71
CA GLU A 603 -35.07 -27.93 27.17
C GLU A 603 -36.32 -28.07 26.28
N PRO A 604 -36.80 -29.30 26.03
CA PRO A 604 -38.00 -29.52 25.25
C PRO A 604 -39.25 -29.34 26.11
N THR A 605 -40.10 -28.38 25.75
CA THR A 605 -41.53 -28.36 26.09
C THR A 605 -42.34 -27.94 24.89
#